data_AF-A0A1J3IC14-F1
#
_entry.id   AF-A0A1J3IC14-F1
#
_cell.length_a   1.000
_cell.length_b   1.000
_cell.length_c   1.000
_cell.angle_alpha   90.00
_cell.angle_beta   90.00
_cell.angle_gamma   90.00
#
_symmetry.space_group_name_H-M   'P 1'
#
loop_
_entity.id
_entity.type
_entity.pdbx_description
1 polymer ?
#
loop_
_entity_poly.entity_id
_entity_poly.type
_entity_poly.pdbx_seq_one_letter_code
_entity_poly.pdbx_strand_id
1 'polypeptide(L)'
;IRFKKGYLEIPKLLIHDGTKSLFSNLIAFEQCHIDSNNEITSYIIFMDNLIDSAQDVSYLHYCGIIEHWLGNDSEVADLFNRLCQEVAFDLQDSY
;
A
#
# COMPACT_ATOMS: atom_id res chain seq x y z
N ILE A 1 -6.77 8.02 -4.85
CA ILE A 1 -7.69 7.06 -5.50
C ILE A 1 -8.94 7.81 -5.93
N ARG A 2 -9.49 7.56 -7.13
CA ARG A 2 -10.68 8.28 -7.62
C ARG A 2 -11.78 7.29 -7.99
N PHE A 3 -12.97 7.45 -7.43
CA PHE A 3 -14.12 6.68 -7.84
C PHE A 3 -14.94 7.47 -8.86
N LYS A 4 -15.10 6.92 -10.07
CA LYS A 4 -15.82 7.59 -11.17
C LYS A 4 -16.66 6.59 -11.93
N LYS A 5 -17.97 6.84 -12.00
CA LYS A 5 -18.94 6.05 -12.77
C LYS A 5 -18.89 4.54 -12.47
N GLY A 6 -18.69 4.16 -11.21
CA GLY A 6 -18.60 2.75 -10.80
C GLY A 6 -17.19 2.13 -10.90
N TYR A 7 -16.22 2.86 -11.43
CA TYR A 7 -14.83 2.40 -11.54
C TYR A 7 -13.95 3.07 -10.48
N LEU A 8 -13.08 2.27 -9.87
CA LEU A 8 -12.04 2.75 -8.98
C LEU A 8 -10.74 2.94 -9.76
N GLU A 9 -10.33 4.19 -9.93
CA GLU A 9 -9.06 4.55 -10.54
C GLU A 9 -7.97 4.62 -9.45
N ILE A 10 -7.07 3.64 -9.49
CA ILE A 10 -5.90 3.57 -8.63
C ILE A 10 -4.70 4.07 -9.45
N PRO A 11 -3.92 5.04 -8.92
CA PRO A 11 -2.72 5.50 -9.61
C PRO A 11 -1.70 4.38 -9.71
N LYS A 12 -0.93 4.36 -10.80
CA LYS A 12 0.15 3.42 -11.00
C LYS A 12 1.22 3.59 -9.92
N LEU A 13 1.64 2.48 -9.33
CA LEU A 13 2.67 2.42 -8.29
C LEU A 13 3.90 1.68 -8.82
N LEU A 14 5.07 2.31 -8.70
CA LEU A 14 6.36 1.68 -9.00
C LEU A 14 7.01 1.20 -7.69
N ILE A 15 7.35 -0.09 -7.64
CA ILE A 15 7.92 -0.74 -6.46
C ILE A 15 9.36 -1.16 -6.74
N HIS A 16 10.26 -0.74 -5.86
CA HIS A 16 11.69 -1.07 -5.88
C HIS A 16 12.19 -1.25 -4.45
N ASP A 17 13.47 -1.62 -4.28
CA ASP A 17 14.04 -1.95 -2.95
C ASP A 17 13.90 -0.83 -1.91
N GLY A 18 13.82 0.43 -2.35
CA GLY A 18 13.67 1.60 -1.49
C GLY A 18 12.22 1.91 -1.10
N THR A 19 11.24 1.30 -1.78
CA THR A 19 9.81 1.56 -1.55
C THR A 19 9.40 1.22 -0.12
N LYS A 20 9.94 0.13 0.44
CA LYS A 20 9.68 -0.24 1.84
C LYS A 20 10.11 0.87 2.80
N SER A 21 11.38 1.28 2.74
CA SER A 21 11.92 2.31 3.63
C SER A 21 11.20 3.65 3.47
N LEU A 22 10.82 4.01 2.25
CA LEU A 22 10.05 5.22 1.99
C LEU A 22 8.70 5.18 2.72
N PHE A 23 7.92 4.11 2.54
CA PHE A 23 6.62 4.00 3.17
C PHE A 23 6.70 3.89 4.70
N SER A 24 7.62 3.08 5.24
CA SER A 24 7.83 3.02 6.69
C SER A 24 8.17 4.39 7.29
N ASN A 25 9.01 5.18 6.62
CA ASN A 25 9.36 6.53 7.08
C ASN A 25 8.17 7.50 7.01
N LEU A 26 7.34 7.40 5.96
CA LEU A 26 6.13 8.22 5.82
C LEU A 26 5.08 7.86 6.88
N ILE A 27 4.87 6.57 7.14
CA ILE A 27 3.96 6.11 8.20
C ILE A 27 4.45 6.59 9.57
N ALA A 28 5.76 6.45 9.86
CA ALA A 28 6.35 6.95 11.10
C ALA A 28 6.20 8.48 11.22
N PHE A 29 6.37 9.21 10.12
CA PHE A 29 6.15 10.65 10.08
C PHE A 29 4.70 11.00 10.40
N GLU A 30 3.72 10.31 9.80
CA GLU A 30 2.30 10.51 10.09
C GLU A 30 1.98 10.24 11.57
N GLN A 31 2.42 9.10 12.10
CA GLN A 31 2.18 8.71 13.49
C GLN A 31 2.84 9.65 14.52
N CYS A 32 3.95 10.30 14.16
CA CYS A 32 4.64 11.24 15.04
C CYS A 32 4.04 12.66 15.06
N HIS A 33 3.14 12.98 14.12
CA HIS A 33 2.58 14.33 13.97
C HIS A 33 1.07 14.31 14.16
N ILE A 34 0.61 14.84 15.30
CA ILE A 34 -0.81 14.92 15.71
C ILE A 34 -1.70 15.64 14.66
N ASP A 35 -1.13 16.61 13.92
CA ASP A 35 -1.85 17.37 12.90
C ASP A 35 -1.75 16.76 11.49
N SER A 36 -1.08 15.61 11.33
CA SER A 36 -0.99 14.95 10.02
C SER A 36 -2.24 14.14 9.73
N ASN A 37 -2.66 14.14 8.47
CA ASN A 37 -3.71 13.23 8.01
C ASN A 37 -3.11 11.84 7.78
N ASN A 38 -3.86 10.79 8.08
CA ASN A 38 -3.48 9.38 7.86
C ASN A 38 -3.57 8.96 6.38
N GLU A 39 -3.25 9.83 5.42
CA GLU A 39 -3.47 9.58 3.99
C GLU A 39 -2.57 8.47 3.45
N ILE A 40 -1.28 8.48 3.79
CA ILE A 40 -0.33 7.44 3.39
C ILE A 40 -0.69 6.14 4.06
N THR A 41 -0.95 6.16 5.38
CA THR A 41 -1.30 4.96 6.11
C THR A 41 -2.60 4.33 5.59
N SER A 42 -3.62 5.14 5.30
CA SER A 42 -4.88 4.67 4.69
C SER A 42 -4.66 4.10 3.28
N TYR A 43 -3.77 4.69 2.49
CA TYR A 43 -3.41 4.16 1.17
C TYR A 43 -2.71 2.80 1.29
N ILE A 44 -1.77 2.64 2.22
CA ILE A 44 -1.07 1.38 2.44
C ILE A 44 -2.04 0.28 2.87
N ILE A 45 -2.94 0.55 3.83
CA ILE A 45 -3.97 -0.40 4.25
C ILE A 45 -4.89 -0.75 3.09
N PHE A 46 -5.28 0.22 2.27
CA PHE A 46 -6.09 -0.04 1.09
C PHE A 46 -5.38 -0.98 0.09
N MET A 47 -4.08 -0.75 -0.17
CA MET A 47 -3.30 -1.60 -1.08
C MET A 47 -3.06 -3.00 -0.50
N ASP A 48 -2.84 -3.10 0.81
CA ASP A 48 -2.69 -4.38 1.54
C ASP A 48 -3.97 -5.23 1.42
N ASN A 49 -5.16 -4.62 1.57
CA ASN A 49 -6.43 -5.31 1.36
C ASN A 49 -6.66 -5.78 -0.09
N LEU A 50 -5.95 -5.22 -1.06
CA LEU A 50 -5.98 -5.67 -2.46
C LEU A 50 -4.91 -6.72 -2.76
N ILE A 51 -3.89 -6.86 -1.91
CA ILE A 51 -2.69 -7.66 -2.16
C ILE A 51 -2.47 -8.59 -0.98
N ASP A 52 -3.09 -9.76 -1.01
CA ASP A 52 -2.86 -10.81 0.00
C ASP A 52 -1.85 -11.86 -0.52
N SER A 53 -1.81 -12.04 -1.84
CA SER A 53 -1.02 -13.07 -2.51
C SER A 53 -0.25 -12.56 -3.73
N ALA A 54 0.74 -13.34 -4.17
CA ALA A 54 1.47 -13.07 -5.42
C ALA A 54 0.55 -13.03 -6.64
N GLN A 55 -0.56 -13.78 -6.62
CA GLN A 55 -1.55 -13.78 -7.69
C GLN A 55 -2.25 -12.43 -7.82
N ASP A 56 -2.52 -11.75 -6.70
CA ASP A 56 -3.13 -10.43 -6.68
C ASP A 56 -2.17 -9.39 -7.25
N VAL A 57 -0.89 -9.45 -6.87
CA VAL A 57 0.18 -8.63 -7.45
C VAL A 57 0.23 -8.83 -8.97
N SER A 58 0.23 -10.08 -9.43
CA SER A 58 0.28 -10.42 -10.85
C SER A 58 -0.90 -9.81 -11.62
N TYR A 59 -2.11 -9.87 -11.04
CA TYR A 59 -3.31 -9.28 -11.64
C TYR A 59 -3.24 -7.75 -11.69
N LEU A 60 -2.80 -7.11 -10.60
CA LEU A 60 -2.63 -5.66 -10.54
C LEU A 60 -1.50 -5.17 -11.47
N HIS A 61 -0.47 -5.98 -11.66
CA HIS A 61 0.59 -5.74 -12.63
C HIS A 61 0.03 -5.80 -14.05
N TYR A 62 -0.76 -6.83 -14.37
CA TYR A 62 -1.43 -6.94 -15.66
C TYR A 62 -2.37 -5.76 -15.94
N CYS A 63 -3.08 -5.26 -14.91
CA CYS A 63 -3.92 -4.07 -15.00
C CYS A 63 -3.12 -2.75 -15.12
N GLY A 64 -1.78 -2.80 -15.02
CA GLY A 64 -0.91 -1.63 -15.07
C GLY A 64 -0.97 -0.74 -13.82
N ILE A 65 -1.57 -1.25 -12.73
CA ILE A 65 -1.68 -0.57 -11.44
C ILE A 65 -0.37 -0.71 -10.66
N ILE A 66 0.27 -1.88 -10.73
CA ILE A 66 1.57 -2.12 -10.11
C ILE A 66 2.62 -2.33 -11.20
N GLU A 67 3.78 -1.72 -11.03
CA GLU A 67 5.00 -2.10 -11.71
C GLU A 67 6.05 -2.33 -10.62
N HIS A 68 6.83 -3.40 -10.70
CA HIS A 68 7.88 -3.65 -9.72
C HIS A 68 9.17 -4.13 -10.37
N TRP A 69 10.28 -3.82 -9.74
CA TRP A 69 11.62 -4.30 -10.11
C TRP A 69 12.20 -5.28 -9.08
N LEU A 70 11.34 -5.81 -8.21
CA LEU A 70 11.66 -6.88 -7.26
C LEU A 70 11.81 -8.24 -7.95
N GLY A 71 12.37 -9.23 -7.25
CA GLY A 71 12.71 -10.53 -7.82
C GLY A 71 11.50 -11.38 -8.24
N ASN A 72 10.36 -11.22 -7.55
CA ASN A 72 9.10 -11.91 -7.86
C ASN A 72 7.90 -11.19 -7.24
N ASP A 73 6.70 -11.58 -7.69
CA ASP A 73 5.42 -11.04 -7.21
C ASP A 73 5.20 -11.27 -5.70
N SER A 74 5.71 -12.37 -5.13
CA SER A 74 5.58 -12.65 -3.69
C SER A 74 6.34 -11.65 -2.83
N GLU A 75 7.49 -11.13 -3.30
CA GLU A 75 8.22 -10.08 -2.58
C GLU A 75 7.43 -8.78 -2.46
N VAL A 76 6.58 -8.47 -3.46
CA VAL A 76 5.68 -7.32 -3.39
C VAL A 76 4.57 -7.58 -2.37
N ALA A 77 3.96 -8.76 -2.38
CA ALA A 77 2.93 -9.11 -1.40
C ALA A 77 3.50 -9.07 0.03
N ASP A 78 4.68 -9.65 0.25
CA ASP A 78 5.39 -9.62 1.53
C ASP A 78 5.74 -8.19 1.96
N LEU A 79 6.04 -7.29 1.02
CA LEU A 79 6.31 -5.88 1.33
C LEU A 79 5.08 -5.21 1.94
N PHE A 80 3.90 -5.35 1.34
CA PHE A 80 2.67 -4.75 1.85
C PHE A 80 2.23 -5.37 3.18
N ASN A 81 2.23 -6.70 3.27
CA ASN A 81 1.91 -7.42 4.50
C ASN A 81 2.78 -6.97 5.68
N ARG A 82 4.07 -6.73 5.43
CA ARG A 82 5.00 -6.24 6.48
C ARG A 82 4.81 -4.77 6.80
N LEU A 83 4.50 -3.92 5.82
CA LEU A 83 4.17 -2.52 6.07
C LEU A 83 2.94 -2.41 6.97
N CYS A 84 1.90 -3.23 6.73
CA CYS A 84 0.69 -3.26 7.53
C CYS A 84 0.96 -3.65 9.00
N GLN A 85 1.88 -4.59 9.24
CA GLN A 85 2.32 -4.95 10.60
C GLN A 85 3.07 -3.83 11.34
N GLU A 86 3.76 -2.95 10.61
CA GLU A 86 4.47 -1.79 11.17
C GLU A 86 3.51 -0.65 11.51
N VAL A 87 2.25 -0.70 11.05
CA VAL A 87 1.25 0.31 11.40
C VAL A 87 0.61 -0.01 12.74
N ALA A 88 0.79 0.88 13.73
CA ALA A 88 0.05 0.83 14.98
C ALA A 88 -1.40 1.31 14.74
N PHE A 89 -2.26 0.44 14.23
CA PHE A 89 -3.69 0.73 14.07
C PHE A 89 -4.48 0.23 15.30
N ASP A 90 -5.14 1.16 15.99
CA ASP A 90 -6.26 0.85 16.87
C ASP A 90 -7.50 0.64 15.99
N LEU A 91 -8.01 -0.58 15.94
CA LEU A 91 -9.14 -1.01 15.09
C LEU A 91 -10.48 -0.31 15.43
N GLN A 92 -10.52 0.62 16.38
CA GLN A 92 -11.74 1.30 16.82
C GLN A 92 -12.11 2.54 16.00
N ASP A 93 -11.19 3.13 15.23
CA ASP A 93 -11.44 4.40 14.51
C ASP A 93 -11.71 4.23 13.01
N SER A 94 -12.01 3.02 12.53
CA SER A 94 -12.44 2.82 11.14
C SER A 94 -13.92 2.42 11.07
N TYR A 95 -14.69 3.31 10.43
CA TYR A 95 -16.15 3.35 10.10
C TYR A 95 -17.04 4.19 11.03
#